data_AF-A0A7V9DAV6-F1
#
_entry.id   AF-A0A7V9DAV6-F1
#
_cell.length_a   1.000
_cell.length_b   1.000
_cell.length_c   1.000
_cell.angle_alpha   90.00
_cell.angle_beta   90.00
_cell.angle_gamma   90.00
#
_symmetry.space_group_name_H-M   'P 1'
#
loop_
_entity.id
_entity.type
_entity.pdbx_description
1 polymer ?
#
loop_
_entity_poly.entity_id
_entity_poly.type
_entity_poly.pdbx_seq_one_letter_code
_entity_poly.pdbx_strand_id
1 'polypeptide(L)'
;MARRFGGRGQRPRFREPQHRTNERIRVPSVRVVTEDGEALGVMDTRDAIQEARRRGIDLVEIAPKAKPPVCKLIDYGKFMYEQKKRAHEAKKKQVTVQVKEIKFRPGTDDHDYAYRMKNAREWLDGGDKVRAAIAFRGREMTHRELGAKILARLTQDLADLGDVEVAPKMEGYQMFTIFNPKKTKTADAKEKNAVGKDDKKESNDDEDESDDD
;
A
#
# COMPACT_ATOMS: atom_id res chain seq x y z
N MET A 1 8.25 50.11 16.92
CA MET A 1 8.54 48.76 16.36
C MET A 1 7.24 47.97 16.26
N ALA A 2 6.63 47.89 15.07
CA ALA A 2 5.38 47.18 14.85
C ALA A 2 5.65 45.74 14.38
N ARG A 3 5.24 44.74 15.15
CA ARG A 3 5.24 43.33 14.72
C ARG A 3 3.85 43.00 14.14
N ARG A 4 3.77 42.97 12.81
CA ARG A 4 2.62 42.47 12.05
C ARG A 4 2.54 40.96 12.19
N PHE A 5 1.54 40.46 12.91
CA PHE A 5 1.15 39.05 12.89
C PHE A 5 0.39 38.76 11.59
N GLY A 6 1.09 38.16 10.62
CA GLY A 6 0.53 37.71 9.35
C GLY A 6 0.54 36.19 9.24
N GLY A 7 -0.26 35.50 10.05
CA GLY A 7 -0.54 34.08 9.87
C GLY A 7 -1.48 33.87 8.69
N ARG A 8 -0.94 33.84 7.46
CA ARG A 8 -1.70 33.42 6.28
C ARG A 8 -2.02 31.94 6.43
N GLY A 9 -3.20 31.62 6.96
CA GLY A 9 -3.78 30.29 6.83
C GLY A 9 -3.74 29.88 5.36
N GLN A 10 -3.06 28.78 5.07
CA GLN A 10 -3.07 28.21 3.72
C GLN A 10 -4.53 27.93 3.36
N ARG A 11 -5.06 28.72 2.42
CA ARG A 11 -6.35 28.43 1.80
C ARG A 11 -6.32 26.96 1.34
N PRO A 12 -7.37 26.16 1.61
CA PRO A 12 -7.40 24.78 1.15
C PRO A 12 -7.16 24.78 -0.36
N ARG A 13 -6.11 24.09 -0.81
CA ARG A 13 -5.82 23.92 -2.24
C ARG A 13 -7.07 23.28 -2.84
N PHE A 14 -7.75 23.97 -3.75
CA PHE A 14 -8.84 23.39 -4.52
C PHE A 14 -8.31 22.09 -5.12
N ARG A 15 -8.85 20.96 -4.65
CA ARG A 15 -8.44 19.64 -5.15
C ARG A 15 -8.90 19.56 -6.58
N GLU A 16 -7.96 19.65 -7.52
CA GLU A 16 -8.28 19.49 -8.93
C GLU A 16 -8.99 18.14 -9.13
N PRO A 17 -10.09 18.12 -9.89
CA PRO A 17 -10.82 16.89 -10.14
C PRO A 17 -9.89 15.91 -10.87
N GLN A 18 -9.89 14.66 -10.40
CA GLN A 18 -8.96 13.64 -10.90
C GLN A 18 -9.20 13.28 -12.37
N HIS A 19 -10.42 13.50 -12.88
CA HIS A 19 -10.82 13.17 -14.25
C HIS A 19 -11.51 14.39 -14.87
N ARG A 20 -11.32 14.59 -16.17
CA ARG A 20 -12.12 15.56 -16.93
C ARG A 20 -13.42 14.91 -17.34
N THR A 21 -14.51 15.65 -17.24
CA THR A 21 -15.87 15.15 -17.49
C THR A 21 -16.60 16.13 -18.41
N ASN A 22 -17.40 15.62 -19.34
CA ASN A 22 -18.29 16.39 -20.22
C ASN A 22 -17.59 17.62 -20.84
N GLU A 23 -18.05 18.83 -20.54
CA GLU A 23 -17.56 20.10 -21.10
C GLU A 23 -16.11 20.43 -20.69
N ARG A 24 -15.54 19.69 -19.75
CA ARG A 24 -14.12 19.84 -19.36
C ARG A 24 -13.18 19.15 -20.34
N ILE A 25 -13.70 18.29 -21.21
CA ILE A 25 -12.95 17.64 -22.29
C ILE A 25 -12.85 18.64 -23.45
N ARG A 26 -11.62 19.01 -23.82
CA ARG A 26 -11.35 20.08 -24.80
C ARG A 26 -10.83 19.60 -26.15
N VAL A 27 -10.68 18.28 -26.31
CA VAL A 27 -10.22 17.70 -27.57
C VAL A 27 -11.38 17.60 -28.56
N PRO A 28 -11.13 17.67 -29.88
CA PRO A 28 -12.19 17.60 -30.87
C PRO A 28 -12.75 16.18 -31.05
N SER A 29 -11.91 15.15 -30.95
CA SER A 29 -12.30 13.75 -31.14
C SER A 29 -11.85 12.87 -29.97
N VAL A 30 -12.71 11.91 -29.63
CA VAL A 30 -12.52 10.97 -28.53
C VAL A 30 -12.90 9.55 -28.96
N ARG A 31 -12.22 8.57 -28.38
CA ARG A 31 -12.63 7.16 -28.48
C ARG A 31 -13.58 6.87 -27.33
N VAL A 32 -14.81 6.46 -27.64
CA VAL A 32 -15.86 6.26 -26.64
C VAL A 32 -16.07 4.78 -26.38
N VAL A 33 -16.19 4.44 -25.09
CA VAL A 33 -16.50 3.09 -24.60
C VAL A 33 -17.69 3.18 -23.64
N THR A 34 -18.61 2.22 -23.69
CA THR A 34 -19.77 2.16 -22.78
C THR A 34 -19.36 1.68 -21.38
N GLU A 35 -20.29 1.71 -20.42
CA GLU A 35 -20.07 1.15 -19.08
C GLU A 35 -19.68 -0.34 -19.17
N ASP A 36 -20.39 -1.08 -20.03
CA ASP A 36 -20.26 -2.53 -20.29
C ASP A 36 -18.96 -2.93 -21.02
N GLY A 37 -18.21 -1.95 -21.54
CA GLY A 37 -16.95 -2.19 -22.25
C GLY A 37 -17.08 -2.30 -23.76
N GLU A 38 -18.26 -2.08 -24.33
CA GLU A 38 -18.46 -2.01 -25.77
C GLU A 38 -17.82 -0.73 -26.33
N ALA A 39 -17.07 -0.86 -27.41
CA ALA A 39 -16.43 0.26 -28.08
C ALA A 39 -17.40 0.88 -29.11
N LEU A 40 -17.84 2.11 -28.84
CA LEU A 40 -18.63 2.91 -29.80
C LEU A 40 -17.77 3.54 -30.90
N GLY A 41 -16.45 3.36 -30.84
CA GLY A 41 -15.49 3.85 -31.82
C GLY A 41 -15.01 5.27 -31.54
N VAL A 42 -14.47 5.92 -32.58
CA VAL A 42 -14.00 7.30 -32.52
C VAL A 42 -15.10 8.22 -33.02
N MET A 43 -15.48 9.22 -32.23
CA MET A 43 -16.50 10.21 -32.58
C MET A 43 -16.09 11.61 -32.14
N ASP A 44 -16.83 12.63 -32.59
CA ASP A 44 -16.64 13.99 -32.11
C ASP A 44 -17.02 14.09 -30.63
N THR A 45 -16.27 14.88 -29.87
CA THR A 45 -16.52 15.09 -28.45
C THR A 45 -17.93 15.63 -28.19
N ARG A 46 -18.47 16.45 -29.10
CA ARG A 46 -19.84 16.98 -28.97
C ARG A 46 -20.88 15.88 -29.07
N ASP A 47 -20.70 14.95 -29.99
CA ASP A 47 -21.62 13.82 -30.19
C ASP A 47 -21.54 12.85 -29.00
N ALA A 48 -20.33 12.60 -28.50
CA ALA A 48 -20.11 11.80 -27.30
C ALA A 48 -20.81 12.41 -26.06
N ILE A 49 -20.76 13.73 -25.89
CA ILE A 49 -21.46 14.43 -24.79
C ILE A 49 -22.97 14.35 -24.97
N GLN A 50 -23.49 14.47 -26.18
CA GLN A 50 -24.93 14.32 -26.44
C GLN A 50 -25.42 12.91 -26.13
N GLU A 51 -24.64 11.88 -26.50
CA GLU A 51 -24.95 10.49 -26.18
C GLU A 51 -24.96 10.25 -24.67
N ALA A 52 -24.00 10.81 -23.94
CA ALA A 52 -23.98 10.78 -22.47
C ALA A 52 -25.26 11.39 -21.87
N ARG A 53 -25.64 12.59 -22.33
CA ARG A 53 -26.85 13.28 -21.88
C ARG A 53 -28.13 12.50 -22.20
N ARG A 54 -28.22 11.86 -23.37
CA ARG A 54 -29.39 11.04 -23.76
C ARG A 54 -29.58 9.86 -22.81
N ARG A 55 -28.49 9.28 -22.34
CA ARG A 55 -28.49 8.14 -21.40
C ARG A 55 -28.55 8.59 -19.93
N GLY A 56 -28.50 9.89 -19.64
CA GLY A 56 -28.48 10.42 -18.28
C GLY A 56 -27.19 10.12 -17.50
N ILE A 57 -26.08 9.89 -18.20
CA ILE A 57 -24.76 9.57 -17.65
C ILE A 57 -23.72 10.60 -18.09
N ASP A 58 -22.49 10.47 -17.59
CA ASP A 58 -21.39 11.38 -17.88
C ASP A 58 -20.38 10.79 -18.86
N LEU A 59 -19.77 11.64 -19.68
CA LEU A 59 -18.59 11.31 -20.47
C LEU A 59 -17.34 11.60 -19.63
N VAL A 60 -16.68 10.54 -19.14
CA VAL A 60 -15.49 10.64 -18.28
C VAL A 60 -14.23 10.29 -19.07
N GLU A 61 -13.24 11.18 -19.07
CA GLU A 61 -11.92 10.92 -19.68
C GLU A 61 -11.09 10.00 -18.77
N ILE A 62 -10.84 8.76 -19.21
CA ILE A 62 -10.08 7.74 -18.46
C ILE A 62 -8.61 7.71 -18.89
N ALA A 63 -8.34 7.81 -20.19
CA ALA A 63 -6.98 7.76 -20.73
C ALA A 63 -6.66 9.01 -21.57
N PRO A 64 -6.19 10.11 -20.93
CA PRO A 64 -5.87 11.36 -21.62
C PRO A 64 -4.62 11.27 -22.51
N LYS A 65 -3.76 10.27 -22.27
CA LYS A 65 -2.50 10.10 -23.01
C LYS A 65 -2.66 9.36 -24.35
N ALA A 66 -3.81 8.73 -24.58
CA ALA A 66 -4.09 8.02 -25.82
C ALA A 66 -4.39 9.01 -26.97
N LYS A 67 -4.16 8.58 -28.21
CA LYS A 67 -4.49 9.35 -29.43
C LYS A 67 -5.43 8.52 -30.32
N PRO A 68 -6.72 8.87 -30.45
CA PRO A 68 -7.47 9.87 -29.66
C PRO A 68 -7.65 9.45 -28.18
N PRO A 69 -7.89 10.41 -27.26
CA PRO A 69 -8.15 10.12 -25.84
C PRO A 69 -9.32 9.15 -25.64
N VAL A 70 -9.23 8.29 -24.63
CA VAL A 70 -10.29 7.32 -24.33
C VAL A 70 -11.21 7.86 -23.26
N CYS A 71 -12.48 7.99 -23.61
CA CYS A 71 -13.56 8.41 -22.75
C CYS A 71 -14.54 7.26 -22.53
N LYS A 72 -15.05 7.14 -21.30
CA LYS A 72 -16.06 6.16 -20.93
C LYS A 72 -17.38 6.85 -20.59
N LEU A 73 -18.48 6.29 -21.06
CA LEU A 73 -19.83 6.70 -20.70
C LEU A 73 -20.24 5.98 -19.42
N ILE A 74 -20.24 6.68 -18.28
CA ILE A 74 -20.51 6.12 -16.95
C ILE A 74 -21.11 7.18 -16.01
N ASP A 75 -21.81 6.75 -14.96
CA ASP A 75 -22.14 7.64 -13.84
C ASP A 75 -20.84 8.00 -13.07
N TYR A 76 -20.48 9.28 -13.09
CA TYR A 76 -19.23 9.74 -12.46
C TYR A 76 -19.26 9.60 -10.93
N GLY A 77 -20.43 9.76 -10.30
CA GLY A 77 -20.60 9.60 -8.86
C GLY A 77 -20.35 8.17 -8.41
N LYS A 78 -21.00 7.20 -9.09
CA LYS A 78 -20.82 5.77 -8.86
C LYS A 78 -19.37 5.34 -9.10
N PHE A 79 -18.78 5.76 -10.22
CA PHE A 79 -17.37 5.49 -10.53
C PHE A 79 -16.41 5.99 -9.44
N MET A 80 -16.59 7.22 -8.97
CA MET A 80 -15.74 7.78 -7.91
C MET A 80 -15.93 7.07 -6.57
N TYR A 81 -17.14 6.55 -6.28
CA TYR A 81 -17.39 5.73 -5.10
C TYR A 81 -16.65 4.39 -5.18
N GLU A 82 -16.78 3.67 -6.30
CA GLU A 82 -16.12 2.38 -6.53
C GLU A 82 -14.59 2.53 -6.51
N GLN A 83 -14.05 3.55 -7.16
CA GLN A 83 -12.62 3.85 -7.13
C GLN A 83 -12.11 4.12 -5.72
N LYS A 84 -12.88 4.87 -4.91
CA LYS A 84 -12.53 5.10 -3.50
C LYS A 84 -12.61 3.82 -2.68
N LYS A 85 -13.65 3.00 -2.88
CA LYS A 85 -13.84 1.72 -2.20
C LYS A 85 -12.68 0.76 -2.52
N ARG A 86 -12.36 0.59 -3.81
CA ARG A 86 -11.24 -0.23 -4.27
C ARG A 86 -9.90 0.28 -3.73
N ALA A 87 -9.66 1.60 -3.76
CA ALA A 87 -8.45 2.18 -3.20
C ALA A 87 -8.34 1.96 -1.68
N HIS A 88 -9.45 2.03 -0.96
CA HIS A 88 -9.50 1.77 0.48
C HIS A 88 -9.29 0.29 0.82
N GLU A 89 -9.91 -0.61 0.05
CA GLU A 89 -9.68 -2.06 0.17
C GLU A 89 -8.23 -2.44 -0.17
N ALA A 90 -7.65 -1.86 -1.21
CA ALA A 90 -6.24 -2.06 -1.56
C ALA A 90 -5.31 -1.58 -0.44
N LYS A 91 -5.57 -0.40 0.15
CA LYS A 91 -4.82 0.11 1.30
C LYS A 91 -4.96 -0.78 2.54
N LYS A 92 -6.14 -1.35 2.79
CA LYS A 92 -6.36 -2.30 3.88
C LYS A 92 -5.59 -3.62 3.67
N LYS A 93 -5.53 -4.09 2.43
CA LYS A 93 -4.79 -5.31 2.05
C LYS A 93 -3.28 -5.10 2.04
N GLN A 94 -2.81 -3.85 1.88
CA GLN A 94 -1.39 -3.54 1.89
C GLN A 94 -0.78 -3.86 3.26
N VAL A 95 0.07 -4.88 3.29
CA VAL A 95 0.90 -5.21 4.46
C VAL A 95 1.88 -4.06 4.68
N THR A 96 1.69 -3.33 5.77
CA THR A 96 2.58 -2.23 6.14
C THR A 96 3.68 -2.79 7.03
N VAL A 97 4.85 -3.04 6.44
CA VAL A 97 6.04 -3.44 7.19
C VAL A 97 6.55 -2.24 7.98
N GLN A 98 6.53 -2.33 9.30
CA GLN A 98 7.06 -1.31 10.19
C GLN A 98 8.44 -1.69 10.67
N VAL A 99 9.27 -0.68 10.96
CA VAL A 99 10.54 -0.88 11.66
C VAL A 99 10.31 -0.63 13.13
N LYS A 100 10.38 -1.69 13.95
CA LYS A 100 10.28 -1.62 15.40
C LYS A 100 11.68 -1.58 16.00
N GLU A 101 11.87 -0.82 17.07
CA GLU A 101 13.18 -0.61 17.68
C GLU A 101 13.25 -1.19 19.09
N ILE A 102 14.29 -1.99 19.38
CA ILE A 102 14.60 -2.50 20.72
C ILE A 102 15.90 -1.91 21.31
N LYS A 103 15.76 -1.62 22.60
CA LYS A 103 16.49 -0.82 23.59
C LYS A 103 17.82 -1.16 24.29
N PHE A 104 18.73 -2.04 23.89
CA PHE A 104 19.68 -2.64 24.87
C PHE A 104 20.65 -1.67 25.57
N ARG A 105 21.09 -2.08 26.76
CA ARG A 105 22.17 -1.44 27.52
C ARG A 105 23.36 -2.41 27.65
N PRO A 106 24.60 -1.91 27.78
CA PRO A 106 25.77 -2.78 27.96
C PRO A 106 25.70 -3.69 29.20
N GLY A 107 24.97 -3.26 30.25
CA GLY A 107 24.72 -4.03 31.46
C GLY A 107 23.31 -4.64 31.55
N THR A 108 22.70 -5.00 30.42
CA THR A 108 21.39 -5.69 30.40
C THR A 108 21.51 -7.06 31.09
N ASP A 109 20.60 -7.33 32.02
CA ASP A 109 20.43 -8.63 32.69
C ASP A 109 19.77 -9.66 31.74
N ASP A 110 19.99 -10.95 31.99
CA ASP A 110 19.39 -12.05 31.21
C ASP A 110 17.85 -12.00 31.18
N HIS A 111 17.20 -11.55 32.25
CA HIS A 111 15.73 -11.41 32.25
C HIS A 111 15.24 -10.30 31.31
N ASP A 112 15.87 -9.12 31.33
CA ASP A 112 15.55 -8.01 30.41
C ASP A 112 15.90 -8.37 28.96
N TYR A 113 16.99 -9.12 28.76
CA TYR A 113 17.35 -9.67 27.46
C TYR A 113 16.25 -10.58 26.90
N ALA A 114 15.82 -11.58 27.68
CA ALA A 114 14.81 -12.55 27.27
C ALA A 114 13.46 -11.88 26.94
N TYR A 115 13.05 -10.89 27.72
CA TYR A 115 11.82 -10.13 27.45
C TYR A 115 11.89 -9.40 26.09
N ARG A 116 13.00 -8.73 25.80
CA ARG A 116 13.18 -7.98 24.54
C ARG A 116 13.38 -8.90 23.34
N MET A 117 14.05 -10.03 23.55
CA MET A 117 14.18 -11.10 22.56
C MET A 117 12.81 -11.65 22.18
N LYS A 118 11.92 -11.92 23.15
CA LYS A 118 10.55 -12.37 22.87
C LYS A 118 9.79 -11.37 21.98
N ASN A 119 9.84 -10.08 22.32
CA ASN A 119 9.21 -9.04 21.50
C ASN A 119 9.81 -8.98 20.08
N ALA A 120 11.14 -9.13 19.97
CA ALA A 120 11.80 -9.18 18.67
C ALA A 120 11.31 -10.35 17.81
N ARG A 121 11.13 -11.54 18.42
CA ARG A 121 10.56 -12.71 17.73
C ARG A 121 9.13 -12.46 17.27
N GLU A 122 8.29 -11.93 18.16
CA GLU A 122 6.89 -11.62 17.84
C GLU A 122 6.77 -10.62 16.67
N TRP A 123 7.65 -9.61 16.62
CA TRP A 123 7.67 -8.63 15.53
C TRP A 123 8.18 -9.24 14.21
N LEU A 124 9.23 -10.05 14.25
CA LEU A 124 9.73 -10.74 13.05
C LEU A 124 8.70 -11.74 12.52
N ASP A 125 8.01 -12.48 13.37
CA ASP A 125 6.92 -13.38 12.96
C ASP A 125 5.71 -12.63 12.40
N GLY A 126 5.46 -11.42 12.93
CA GLY A 126 4.47 -10.47 12.40
C GLY A 126 4.85 -9.85 11.05
N GLY A 127 6.08 -10.06 10.55
CA GLY A 127 6.57 -9.50 9.30
C GLY A 127 7.10 -8.07 9.41
N ASP A 128 7.31 -7.57 10.63
CA ASP A 128 7.96 -6.28 10.88
C ASP A 128 9.49 -6.43 10.92
N LYS A 129 10.19 -5.36 10.57
CA LYS A 129 11.65 -5.28 10.72
C LYS A 129 12.00 -4.90 12.14
N VAL A 130 13.11 -5.41 12.66
CA VAL A 130 13.57 -5.11 14.02
C VAL A 130 14.93 -4.42 13.97
N ARG A 131 14.99 -3.18 14.47
CA ARG A 131 16.24 -2.46 14.75
C ARG A 131 16.64 -2.71 16.20
N ALA A 132 17.68 -3.51 16.42
CA ALA A 132 18.24 -3.68 17.76
C ALA A 132 19.37 -2.69 17.96
N ALA A 133 19.22 -1.78 18.92
CA ALA A 133 20.17 -0.72 19.22
C ALA A 133 20.68 -0.84 20.67
N ILE A 134 21.97 -0.64 20.86
CA ILE A 134 22.66 -0.60 22.15
C ILE A 134 23.22 0.80 22.34
N ALA A 135 22.76 1.51 23.37
CA ALA A 135 23.22 2.87 23.65
C ALA A 135 24.27 2.87 24.75
N PHE A 136 25.48 3.34 24.41
CA PHE A 136 26.59 3.52 25.36
C PHE A 136 26.52 4.91 26.00
N ARG A 137 26.89 5.03 27.28
CA ARG A 137 26.96 6.32 27.98
C ARG A 137 28.39 6.61 28.45
N GLY A 138 28.96 7.71 27.96
CA GLY A 138 30.24 8.26 28.43
C GLY A 138 31.37 7.23 28.38
N ARG A 139 31.84 6.80 29.56
CA ARG A 139 32.94 5.83 29.73
C ARG A 139 32.61 4.43 29.21
N GLU A 140 31.34 4.08 29.02
CA GLU A 140 30.94 2.78 28.49
C GLU A 140 31.31 2.59 27.01
N MET A 141 31.68 3.67 26.30
CA MET A 141 32.17 3.61 24.92
C MET A 141 33.46 2.80 24.77
N THR A 142 34.21 2.58 25.85
CA THR A 142 35.37 1.68 25.83
C THR A 142 34.96 0.21 25.77
N HIS A 143 33.76 -0.13 26.23
CA HIS A 143 33.23 -1.50 26.28
C HIS A 143 32.32 -1.84 25.10
N ARG A 144 32.72 -1.42 23.89
CA ARG A 144 32.01 -1.77 22.64
C ARG A 144 31.89 -3.28 22.43
N GLU A 145 32.85 -4.04 22.93
CA GLU A 145 32.85 -5.50 22.87
C GLU A 145 31.64 -6.12 23.58
N LEU A 146 31.19 -5.54 24.71
CA LEU A 146 30.00 -6.03 25.41
C LEU A 146 28.75 -5.87 24.56
N GLY A 147 28.60 -4.71 23.91
CA GLY A 147 27.49 -4.48 22.99
C GLY A 147 27.54 -5.40 21.77
N ALA A 148 28.74 -5.60 21.19
CA ALA A 148 28.93 -6.52 20.07
C ALA A 148 28.54 -7.97 20.45
N LYS A 149 28.91 -8.43 21.65
CA LYS A 149 28.51 -9.76 22.17
C LYS A 149 26.99 -9.90 22.31
N ILE A 150 26.30 -8.89 22.84
CA ILE A 150 24.83 -8.91 22.96
C ILE A 150 24.17 -8.99 21.58
N LEU A 151 24.62 -8.18 20.62
CA LEU A 151 24.07 -8.22 19.27
C LEU A 151 24.40 -9.51 18.53
N ALA A 152 25.58 -10.08 18.74
CA ALA A 152 25.96 -11.37 18.18
C ALA A 152 25.09 -12.51 18.74
N ARG A 153 24.88 -12.54 20.08
CA ARG A 153 23.95 -13.47 20.74
C ARG A 153 22.54 -13.34 20.15
N LEU A 154 22.03 -12.11 20.05
CA LEU A 154 20.71 -11.84 19.47
C LEU A 154 20.61 -12.29 18.00
N THR A 155 21.69 -12.17 17.24
CA THR A 155 21.73 -12.62 15.84
C THR A 155 21.62 -14.14 15.74
N GLN A 156 22.31 -14.89 16.62
CA GLN A 156 22.20 -16.35 16.67
C GLN A 156 20.81 -16.79 17.12
N ASP A 157 20.30 -16.13 18.16
CA ASP A 157 19.01 -16.46 18.75
C ASP A 157 17.83 -16.19 17.79
N LEU A 158 17.94 -15.18 16.91
CA LEU A 158 16.93 -14.82 15.91
C LEU A 158 17.19 -15.40 14.51
N ALA A 159 18.24 -16.22 14.35
CA ALA A 159 18.67 -16.73 13.05
C ALA A 159 17.62 -17.62 12.35
N ASP A 160 16.66 -18.16 13.10
CA ASP A 160 15.53 -18.96 12.61
C ASP A 160 14.41 -18.09 12.01
N LEU A 161 14.18 -16.90 12.57
CA LEU A 161 13.07 -16.01 12.19
C LEU A 161 13.49 -14.81 11.34
N GLY A 162 14.77 -14.44 11.32
CA GLY A 162 15.23 -13.24 10.63
C GLY A 162 16.62 -13.35 10.02
N ASP A 163 16.85 -12.57 8.98
CA ASP A 163 18.15 -12.36 8.35
C ASP A 163 18.68 -10.97 8.72
N VAL A 164 19.99 -10.84 8.86
CA VAL A 164 20.64 -9.56 9.16
C VAL A 164 20.70 -8.73 7.87
N GLU A 165 19.96 -7.62 7.83
CA GLU A 165 20.05 -6.64 6.74
C GLU A 165 21.28 -5.75 6.93
N VAL A 166 21.51 -5.31 8.17
CA VAL A 166 22.61 -4.42 8.52
C VAL A 166 23.38 -5.05 9.66
N ALA A 167 24.62 -5.47 9.38
CA ALA A 167 25.53 -5.99 10.38
C ALA A 167 25.78 -4.97 11.51
N PRO A 168 26.17 -5.42 12.72
CA PRO A 168 26.44 -4.54 13.86
C PRO A 168 27.39 -3.40 13.50
N LYS A 169 26.86 -2.17 13.47
CA LYS A 169 27.63 -0.96 13.16
C LYS A 169 27.41 0.12 14.21
N MET A 170 28.42 0.98 14.36
CA MET A 170 28.33 2.13 15.24
C MET A 170 27.72 3.32 14.49
N GLU A 171 26.80 4.01 15.16
CA GLU A 171 26.25 5.30 14.76
C GLU A 171 26.27 6.23 15.97
N GLY A 172 27.29 7.11 16.01
CA GLY A 172 27.56 7.96 17.16
C GLY A 172 27.84 7.15 18.43
N TYR A 173 27.00 7.31 19.44
CA TYR A 173 27.09 6.61 20.73
C TYR A 173 26.26 5.34 20.81
N GLN A 174 25.67 4.89 19.70
CA GLN A 174 24.84 3.70 19.65
C GLN A 174 25.46 2.67 18.69
N MET A 175 25.40 1.39 19.03
CA MET A 175 25.62 0.29 18.09
C MET A 175 24.28 -0.30 17.71
N PHE A 176 24.04 -0.56 16.43
CA PHE A 176 22.80 -1.20 16.03
C PHE A 176 22.98 -2.24 14.93
N THR A 177 22.00 -3.14 14.85
CA THR A 177 21.81 -4.11 13.79
C THR A 177 20.34 -4.07 13.37
N ILE A 178 20.05 -4.40 12.11
CA ILE A 178 18.68 -4.47 11.59
C ILE A 178 18.44 -5.89 11.11
N PHE A 179 17.35 -6.48 11.59
CA PHE A 179 16.86 -7.78 11.19
C PHE A 179 15.66 -7.61 10.26
N ASN A 180 15.70 -8.31 9.13
CA ASN A 180 14.55 -8.54 8.28
C ASN A 180 13.88 -9.85 8.68
N PRO A 181 12.54 -9.89 8.69
CA PRO A 181 11.82 -11.14 8.87
C PRO A 181 12.14 -12.07 7.71
N LYS A 182 12.52 -13.32 8.03
CA LYS A 182 12.51 -14.40 7.05
C LYS A 182 11.07 -14.57 6.62
N LYS A 183 10.86 -14.83 5.33
CA LYS A 183 9.53 -15.19 4.83
C LYS A 183 9.11 -16.49 5.50
N THR A 184 8.45 -16.41 6.64
CA THR A 184 7.77 -17.55 7.25
C THR A 184 6.55 -17.86 6.39
N LYS A 185 6.23 -19.16 6.27
CA LYS A 185 5.18 -19.75 5.41
C LYS A 185 3.79 -19.11 5.57
N THR A 186 3.59 -18.28 6.59
CA THR A 186 2.38 -17.48 6.87
C THR A 186 2.20 -16.31 5.90
N ALA A 187 3.26 -15.75 5.32
CA ALA A 187 3.16 -14.74 4.25
C ALA A 187 2.63 -15.37 2.95
N ASP A 188 3.11 -16.57 2.59
CA ASP A 188 2.60 -17.36 1.45
C ASP A 188 1.14 -17.81 1.66
N ALA A 189 0.73 -18.09 2.90
CA ALA A 189 -0.66 -18.45 3.22
C ALA A 189 -1.64 -17.25 3.08
N LYS A 190 -1.15 -16.01 3.23
CA LYS A 190 -1.95 -14.80 2.99
C LYS A 190 -2.04 -14.43 1.51
N GLU A 191 -1.00 -14.69 0.71
CA GLU A 191 -1.09 -14.56 -0.75
C GLU A 191 -2.03 -15.60 -1.38
N LYS A 192 -2.05 -16.83 -0.88
CA LYS A 192 -2.93 -17.90 -1.41
C LYS A 192 -4.43 -17.71 -1.09
N ASN A 193 -4.77 -16.99 -0.03
CA ASN A 193 -6.18 -16.68 0.28
C ASN A 193 -6.77 -15.52 -0.54
N ALA A 194 -5.95 -14.80 -1.33
CA ALA A 194 -6.42 -13.71 -2.18
C ALA A 194 -6.78 -14.16 -3.62
N VAL A 195 -6.34 -15.35 -4.04
CA VAL A 195 -6.53 -15.86 -5.41
C VAL A 195 -7.70 -16.85 -5.53
N GLY A 196 -8.23 -17.39 -4.42
CA GLY A 196 -9.25 -18.44 -4.43
C GLY A 196 -10.73 -18.01 -4.43
N LYS A 197 -11.07 -16.76 -4.75
CA LYS A 197 -12.47 -16.28 -4.65
C LYS A 197 -13.10 -15.73 -5.93
N ASP A 198 -12.46 -15.92 -7.09
CA ASP A 198 -12.99 -15.43 -8.37
C ASP A 198 -13.40 -16.55 -9.37
N ASP A 199 -13.11 -17.84 -9.12
CA ASP A 199 -13.41 -18.93 -10.07
C ASP A 199 -14.57 -19.86 -9.63
N LYS A 200 -15.71 -19.31 -9.17
CA LYS A 200 -16.93 -20.13 -9.05
C LYS A 200 -18.21 -19.32 -9.21
N LYS A 201 -18.45 -18.78 -10.40
CA LYS A 201 -19.79 -18.46 -10.88
C LYS A 201 -19.85 -18.43 -12.41
N GLU A 202 -19.65 -19.58 -13.03
CA GLU A 202 -20.10 -19.86 -14.40
C GLU A 202 -20.33 -21.36 -14.53
N SER A 203 -21.33 -21.74 -15.32
CA SER A 203 -22.06 -23.02 -15.42
C SER A 203 -23.22 -23.20 -14.42
N ASN A 204 -24.40 -22.78 -14.85
CA ASN A 204 -25.52 -23.72 -14.91
C ASN A 204 -26.14 -23.55 -16.30
N ASP A 205 -26.17 -24.68 -16.99
CA ASP A 205 -26.44 -24.90 -18.40
C ASP A 205 -27.89 -24.56 -18.78
N ASP A 206 -28.03 -24.00 -19.98
CA ASP A 206 -29.19 -24.17 -20.85
C ASP A 206 -29.20 -25.61 -21.41
N GLU A 207 -30.40 -26.05 -21.80
CA GLU A 207 -30.78 -27.33 -22.45
C GLU A 207 -31.27 -28.44 -21.50
N ASP A 208 -32.60 -28.64 -21.47
CA ASP A 208 -33.14 -29.85 -22.09
C ASP A 208 -34.57 -29.65 -22.61
N GLU A 209 -34.74 -30.18 -23.81
CA GLU A 209 -35.87 -30.15 -24.73
C GLU A 209 -36.83 -31.34 -24.43
N SER A 210 -38.13 -31.17 -24.71
CA SER A 210 -39.16 -32.22 -25.01
C SER A 210 -39.30 -33.49 -24.16
N ASP A 211 -40.48 -33.71 -23.54
CA ASP A 211 -41.48 -34.74 -23.94
C ASP A 211 -42.63 -34.93 -22.91
N ASP A 212 -43.81 -35.31 -23.44
CA ASP A 212 -45.05 -35.86 -22.83
C ASP A 212 -46.03 -34.94 -22.04
N ASP A 213 -47.16 -34.56 -22.67
CA ASP A 213 -48.49 -35.24 -22.59
C ASP A 213 -49.51 -34.59 -23.57
#